data_AF-A0A7J5UID3-F1
#
_entry.id   AF-A0A7J5UID3-F1
#
_cell.length_a   1.000
_cell.length_b   1.000
_cell.length_c   1.000
_cell.angle_alpha   90.00
_cell.angle_beta   90.00
_cell.angle_gamma   90.00
#
_symmetry.space_group_name_H-M   'P 1'
#
loop_
_entity.id
_entity.type
_entity.pdbx_description
1 polymer ?
#
loop_
_entity_poly.entity_id
_entity_poly.type
_entity_poly.pdbx_seq_one_letter_code
_entity_poly.pdbx_strand_id
1 'polypeptide(L)'
;MRRWRREGAALWDASAAAMTDRPGPPPAAPPAEALGRLLAFLADRELRDAVVARTITGGRRPTAAYLDTGAVIAAFDAARRRDPEAFAAAFALGTAVAQAAPDGAGAPALGLLAFLAWWSSDGARADVLAHQALVEEPGHHLAALVVRALDAAAPPPWYEPQHRSPASARAERASGNVAGHQTDGGP
;
A
#
# COMPACT_ATOMS: atom_id res chain seq x y z
N MET A 1 -16.88 -20.70 8.43
CA MET A 1 -15.89 -19.68 7.96
C MET A 1 -16.52 -18.38 7.45
N ARG A 2 -17.55 -18.38 6.56
CA ARG A 2 -18.13 -17.13 6.01
C ARG A 2 -18.63 -16.11 7.05
N ARG A 3 -19.15 -16.54 8.21
CA ARG A 3 -19.60 -15.63 9.27
C ARG A 3 -18.41 -14.92 9.95
N TRP A 4 -17.38 -15.68 10.32
CA TRP A 4 -16.14 -15.18 10.93
C TRP A 4 -15.44 -14.13 10.05
N ARG A 5 -15.35 -14.35 8.73
CA ARG A 5 -14.77 -13.36 7.80
C ARG A 5 -15.58 -12.08 7.72
N ARG A 6 -16.91 -12.16 7.74
CA ARG A 6 -17.77 -10.96 7.76
C ARG A 6 -17.65 -10.19 9.07
N GLU A 7 -17.51 -10.89 10.19
CA GLU A 7 -17.24 -10.26 11.49
C GLU A 7 -15.88 -9.54 11.48
N GLY A 8 -14.84 -10.18 10.93
CA GLY A 8 -13.53 -9.54 10.78
C GLY A 8 -13.55 -8.34 9.85
N ALA A 9 -14.25 -8.42 8.72
CA ALA A 9 -14.42 -7.29 7.81
C ALA A 9 -15.17 -6.12 8.48
N ALA A 10 -16.23 -6.41 9.25
CA ALA A 10 -16.96 -5.39 10.00
C ALA A 10 -16.11 -4.77 11.12
N LEU A 11 -15.31 -5.58 11.83
CA LEU A 11 -14.38 -5.08 12.84
C LEU A 11 -13.32 -4.17 12.22
N TRP A 12 -12.75 -4.56 11.07
CA TRP A 12 -11.80 -3.73 10.33
C TRP A 12 -12.44 -2.39 9.94
N ASP A 13 -13.61 -2.40 9.31
CA ASP A 13 -14.31 -1.18 8.88
C ASP A 13 -14.60 -0.25 10.08
N ALA A 14 -15.08 -0.79 11.19
CA ALA A 14 -15.38 -0.03 12.39
C ALA A 14 -14.13 0.56 13.04
N SER A 15 -13.05 -0.22 13.15
CA SER A 15 -11.77 0.25 13.71
C SER A 15 -11.11 1.27 12.80
N ALA A 16 -11.11 1.09 11.48
CA ALA A 16 -10.52 2.03 10.52
C ALA A 16 -11.28 3.36 10.54
N ALA A 17 -12.62 3.33 10.61
CA ALA A 17 -13.43 4.54 10.76
C ALA A 17 -13.21 5.28 12.09
N ALA A 18 -12.70 4.60 13.11
CA ALA A 18 -12.28 5.24 14.36
C ALA A 18 -10.88 5.88 14.25
N MET A 19 -10.04 5.45 13.30
CA MET A 19 -8.69 5.99 13.09
C MET A 19 -8.67 7.27 12.26
N THR A 20 -9.74 7.57 11.50
CA THR A 20 -9.83 8.81 10.72
C THR A 20 -9.88 10.04 11.61
N ASP A 21 -9.20 11.08 11.17
CA ASP A 21 -9.01 12.35 11.88
C ASP A 21 -10.36 13.08 12.02
N ARG A 22 -11.06 12.83 13.12
CA ARG A 22 -12.16 13.70 13.56
C ARG A 22 -11.54 14.90 14.26
N PRO A 23 -12.07 16.13 14.08
CA PRO A 23 -11.69 17.27 14.91
C PRO A 23 -11.84 16.89 16.39
N GLY A 24 -10.73 16.78 17.12
CA GLY A 24 -10.72 16.28 18.50
C GLY A 24 -9.36 15.72 18.95
N PRO A 25 -9.25 15.24 20.19
CA PRO A 25 -8.07 14.52 20.65
C PRO A 25 -7.80 13.29 19.75
N PRO A 26 -6.53 12.87 19.60
CA PRO A 26 -6.17 11.73 18.76
C PRO A 26 -7.03 10.51 19.14
N PRO A 27 -7.49 9.72 18.15
CA PRO A 27 -8.33 8.58 18.44
C PRO A 27 -7.61 7.66 19.41
N ALA A 28 -8.30 7.26 20.48
CA ALA A 28 -7.78 6.25 21.38
C ALA A 28 -7.49 4.98 20.58
N ALA A 29 -6.30 4.40 20.78
CA ALA A 29 -5.94 3.14 20.17
C ALA A 29 -7.05 2.10 20.42
N PRO A 30 -7.37 1.22 19.44
CA PRO A 30 -8.36 0.18 19.67
C PRO A 30 -7.98 -0.67 20.90
N PRO A 31 -8.96 -1.20 21.65
CA PRO A 31 -8.68 -2.08 22.78
C PRO A 31 -7.79 -3.27 22.36
N ALA A 32 -6.92 -3.74 23.26
CA ALA A 32 -6.00 -4.84 22.99
C ALA A 32 -6.69 -6.10 22.45
N GLU A 33 -7.90 -6.43 22.96
CA GLU A 33 -8.71 -7.53 22.43
C GLU A 33 -9.06 -7.34 20.95
N ALA A 34 -9.45 -6.12 20.55
CA ALA A 34 -9.76 -5.81 19.16
C ALA A 34 -8.52 -5.93 18.27
N LEU A 35 -7.36 -5.45 18.75
CA LEU A 35 -6.08 -5.58 18.01
C LEU A 35 -5.67 -7.04 17.83
N GLY A 36 -5.77 -7.87 18.86
CA GLY A 36 -5.47 -9.30 18.76
C GLY A 36 -6.42 -10.04 17.79
N ARG A 37 -7.71 -9.68 17.80
CA ARG A 37 -8.69 -10.23 16.85
C ARG A 37 -8.39 -9.79 15.41
N LEU A 38 -8.08 -8.51 15.21
CA LEU A 38 -7.67 -7.98 13.91
C LEU A 38 -6.41 -8.66 13.38
N LEU A 39 -5.43 -8.95 14.24
CA LEU A 39 -4.25 -9.70 13.86
C LEU A 39 -4.60 -11.10 13.34
N ALA A 40 -5.43 -11.85 14.09
CA ALA A 40 -5.90 -13.17 13.68
C ALA A 40 -6.71 -13.12 12.37
N PHE A 41 -7.47 -12.05 12.16
CA PHE A 41 -8.22 -11.80 10.94
C PHE A 41 -7.31 -11.52 9.73
N LEU A 42 -6.25 -10.72 9.89
CA LEU A 42 -5.29 -10.43 8.83
C LEU A 42 -4.46 -11.65 8.42
N ALA A 43 -4.34 -12.65 9.30
CA ALA A 43 -3.72 -13.93 8.95
C ALA A 43 -4.54 -14.75 7.93
N ASP A 44 -5.87 -14.53 7.83
CA ASP A 44 -6.70 -15.14 6.79
C ASP A 44 -6.54 -14.38 5.46
N ARG A 45 -6.02 -15.08 4.45
CA ARG A 45 -5.72 -14.50 3.13
C ARG A 45 -6.93 -13.82 2.49
N GLU A 46 -8.10 -14.45 2.48
CA GLU A 46 -9.29 -13.87 1.83
C GLU A 46 -9.71 -12.56 2.49
N LEU A 47 -9.67 -12.49 3.82
CA LEU A 47 -10.00 -11.27 4.54
C LEU A 47 -8.93 -10.18 4.35
N ARG A 48 -7.64 -10.54 4.39
CA ARG A 48 -6.54 -9.60 4.12
C ARG A 48 -6.63 -9.02 2.71
N ASP A 49 -6.91 -9.87 1.72
CA ASP A 49 -7.03 -9.43 0.32
C ASP A 49 -8.28 -8.55 0.13
N ALA A 50 -9.36 -8.81 0.88
CA ALA A 50 -10.53 -7.94 0.93
C ALA A 50 -10.22 -6.56 1.56
N VAL A 51 -9.41 -6.51 2.63
CA VAL A 51 -8.93 -5.26 3.24
C VAL A 51 -8.08 -4.47 2.26
N VAL A 52 -7.18 -5.14 1.54
CA VAL A 52 -6.38 -4.53 0.47
C VAL A 52 -7.29 -3.95 -0.61
N ALA A 53 -8.18 -4.77 -1.18
CA ALA A 53 -9.10 -4.37 -2.24
C ALA A 53 -9.98 -3.18 -1.83
N ARG A 54 -10.50 -3.20 -0.60
CA ARG A 54 -11.26 -2.08 -0.04
C ARG A 54 -10.41 -0.81 0.07
N THR A 55 -9.18 -0.91 0.56
CA THR A 55 -8.30 0.24 0.75
C THR A 55 -7.91 0.88 -0.58
N ILE A 56 -7.50 0.08 -1.58
CA ILE A 56 -7.11 0.57 -2.90
C ILE A 56 -8.29 1.12 -3.71
N THR A 57 -9.49 0.57 -3.51
CA THR A 57 -10.70 1.08 -4.18
C THR A 57 -11.19 2.40 -3.57
N GLY A 58 -10.95 2.60 -2.27
CA GLY A 58 -11.46 3.74 -1.51
C GLY A 58 -13.00 3.73 -1.36
N GLY A 59 -13.56 4.90 -1.05
CA GLY A 59 -15.02 5.12 -1.02
C GLY A 59 -15.73 4.49 0.17
N ARG A 60 -17.02 4.16 0.02
CA ARG A 60 -17.93 3.79 1.13
C ARG A 60 -18.35 2.32 1.20
N ARG A 61 -17.97 1.49 0.23
CA ARG A 61 -18.36 0.06 0.26
C ARG A 61 -17.69 -0.64 1.46
N PRO A 62 -18.37 -1.54 2.17
CA PRO A 62 -17.75 -2.25 3.29
C PRO A 62 -16.70 -3.26 2.81
N THR A 63 -15.72 -3.59 3.65
CA THR A 63 -14.69 -4.61 3.37
C THR A 63 -15.32 -5.96 3.01
N ALA A 64 -16.46 -6.30 3.61
CA ALA A 64 -17.17 -7.55 3.33
C ALA A 64 -17.62 -7.71 1.86
N ALA A 65 -17.72 -6.60 1.11
CA ALA A 65 -18.05 -6.61 -0.31
C ALA A 65 -16.91 -7.13 -1.20
N TYR A 66 -15.70 -7.26 -0.65
CA TYR A 66 -14.50 -7.73 -1.35
C TYR A 66 -14.03 -9.10 -0.85
N LEU A 67 -14.85 -9.82 -0.08
CA LEU A 67 -14.58 -11.22 0.30
C LEU A 67 -14.73 -12.20 -0.87
N ASP A 68 -15.24 -11.72 -2.01
CA ASP A 68 -15.28 -12.45 -3.27
C ASP A 68 -14.02 -12.15 -4.10
N THR A 69 -13.35 -13.20 -4.61
CA THR A 69 -12.12 -13.05 -5.38
C THR A 69 -12.32 -12.22 -6.65
N GLY A 70 -13.48 -12.32 -7.32
CA GLY A 70 -13.78 -11.50 -8.49
C GLY A 70 -13.83 -10.00 -8.16
N ALA A 71 -14.38 -9.66 -7.00
CA ALA A 71 -14.38 -8.28 -6.51
C ALA A 71 -12.97 -7.75 -6.17
N VAL A 72 -12.08 -8.62 -5.67
CA VAL A 72 -10.66 -8.27 -5.46
C VAL A 72 -9.98 -7.99 -6.79
N ILE A 73 -10.11 -8.89 -7.77
CA ILE A 73 -9.51 -8.73 -9.10
C ILE A 73 -9.98 -7.41 -9.74
N ALA A 74 -11.28 -7.15 -9.72
CA ALA A 74 -11.84 -5.91 -10.26
C ALA A 74 -11.30 -4.65 -9.56
N ALA A 75 -10.98 -4.71 -8.27
CA ALA A 75 -10.37 -3.59 -7.54
C ALA A 75 -8.94 -3.31 -8.01
N PHE A 76 -8.16 -4.36 -8.27
CA PHE A 76 -6.80 -4.22 -8.81
C PHE A 76 -6.80 -3.72 -10.25
N ASP A 77 -7.66 -4.28 -11.11
CA ASP A 77 -7.78 -3.90 -12.52
C ASP A 77 -8.24 -2.44 -12.69
N ALA A 78 -9.04 -1.93 -11.76
CA ALA A 78 -9.44 -0.53 -11.76
C ALA A 78 -8.26 0.43 -11.57
N ALA A 79 -7.11 -0.05 -11.07
CA ALA A 79 -5.84 0.65 -11.00
C ALA A 79 -5.98 2.13 -10.59
N ARG A 80 -6.66 2.37 -9.46
CA ARG A 80 -6.94 3.72 -8.99
C ARG A 80 -5.77 4.27 -8.18
N ARG A 81 -5.50 5.57 -8.34
CA ARG A 81 -4.64 6.32 -7.42
C ARG A 81 -5.21 6.23 -6.00
N ARG A 82 -4.31 6.26 -5.00
CA ARG A 82 -4.69 6.13 -3.59
C ARG A 82 -5.74 7.16 -3.18
N ASP A 83 -6.70 6.72 -2.38
CA ASP A 83 -7.58 7.58 -1.59
C ASP A 83 -6.85 7.94 -0.27
N PRO A 84 -6.43 9.20 -0.06
CA PRO A 84 -5.59 9.56 1.08
C PRO A 84 -6.21 9.21 2.43
N GLU A 85 -7.53 9.36 2.58
CA GLU A 85 -8.23 9.12 3.85
C GLU A 85 -8.29 7.61 4.15
N ALA A 86 -8.68 6.80 3.17
CA ALA A 86 -8.73 5.36 3.29
C ALA A 86 -7.33 4.77 3.59
N PHE A 87 -6.30 5.28 2.93
CA PHE A 87 -4.92 4.85 3.17
C PHE A 87 -4.44 5.25 4.56
N ALA A 88 -4.66 6.49 4.99
CA ALA A 88 -4.25 6.96 6.32
C ALA A 88 -4.86 6.10 7.43
N ALA A 89 -6.18 5.82 7.35
CA ALA A 89 -6.87 4.97 8.31
C ALA A 89 -6.34 3.53 8.33
N ALA A 90 -6.15 2.93 7.15
CA ALA A 90 -5.63 1.58 7.04
C ALA A 90 -4.18 1.47 7.53
N PHE A 91 -3.35 2.47 7.24
CA PHE A 91 -1.96 2.53 7.72
C PHE A 91 -1.90 2.67 9.24
N ALA A 92 -2.70 3.58 9.82
CA ALA A 92 -2.77 3.78 11.26
C ALA A 92 -3.23 2.51 11.98
N LEU A 93 -4.31 1.89 11.50
CA LEU A 93 -4.83 0.65 12.08
C LEU A 93 -3.84 -0.51 11.94
N GLY A 94 -3.28 -0.70 10.74
CA GLY A 94 -2.28 -1.75 10.50
C GLY A 94 -1.04 -1.59 11.38
N THR A 95 -0.62 -0.34 11.62
CA THR A 95 0.50 -0.02 12.53
C THR A 95 0.15 -0.38 13.97
N ALA A 96 -1.04 -0.02 14.44
CA ALA A 96 -1.50 -0.38 15.79
C ALA A 96 -1.59 -1.90 15.97
N VAL A 97 -2.06 -2.63 14.94
CA VAL A 97 -2.10 -4.10 14.97
C VAL A 97 -0.70 -4.71 14.99
N ALA A 98 0.23 -4.19 14.17
CA ALA A 98 1.61 -4.67 14.15
C ALA A 98 2.32 -4.40 15.49
N GLN A 99 2.12 -3.24 16.11
CA GLN A 99 2.71 -2.88 17.39
C GLN A 99 2.18 -3.71 18.57
N ALA A 100 0.94 -4.19 18.47
CA ALA A 100 0.33 -5.04 19.48
C ALA A 100 0.55 -6.55 19.24
N ALA A 101 1.17 -6.91 18.12
CA ALA A 101 1.45 -8.30 17.79
C ALA A 101 2.57 -8.85 18.71
N PRO A 102 2.42 -10.08 19.22
CA PRO A 102 3.55 -10.80 19.83
C PRO A 102 4.67 -11.03 18.80
N ASP A 103 5.91 -11.17 19.30
CA ASP A 103 7.05 -11.55 18.49
C ASP A 103 6.76 -12.83 17.67
N GLY A 104 7.09 -12.80 16.37
CA GLY A 104 6.84 -13.89 15.43
C GLY A 104 5.42 -13.94 14.85
N ALA A 105 4.53 -13.01 15.23
CA ALA A 105 3.15 -12.96 14.75
C ALA A 105 2.84 -11.69 13.92
N GLY A 106 3.79 -10.76 13.77
CA GLY A 106 3.54 -9.46 13.14
C GLY A 106 3.40 -9.48 11.62
N ALA A 107 3.82 -10.57 10.97
CA ALA A 107 3.94 -10.66 9.51
C ALA A 107 2.67 -10.28 8.72
N PRO A 108 1.43 -10.68 9.12
CA PRO A 108 0.23 -10.29 8.38
C PRO A 108 -0.03 -8.79 8.34
N ALA A 109 0.20 -8.08 9.46
CA ALA A 109 0.04 -6.64 9.53
C ALA A 109 1.17 -5.90 8.81
N LEU A 110 2.41 -6.35 8.98
CA LEU A 110 3.58 -5.79 8.28
C LEU A 110 3.47 -5.98 6.76
N GLY A 111 3.05 -7.17 6.29
CA GLY A 111 2.82 -7.44 4.88
C GLY A 111 1.73 -6.57 4.25
N LEU A 112 0.64 -6.30 4.99
CA LEU A 112 -0.37 -5.33 4.58
C LEU A 112 0.23 -3.92 4.45
N LEU A 113 0.94 -3.44 5.46
CA LEU A 113 1.55 -2.10 5.45
C LEU A 113 2.59 -1.95 4.33
N ALA A 114 3.39 -2.99 4.08
CA ALA A 114 4.35 -3.03 2.98
C ALA A 114 3.66 -2.86 1.62
N PHE A 115 2.57 -3.59 1.40
CA PHE A 115 1.77 -3.46 0.18
C PHE A 115 1.17 -2.05 0.04
N LEU A 116 0.62 -1.48 1.12
CA LEU A 116 0.04 -0.13 1.08
C LEU A 116 1.10 0.96 0.84
N ALA A 117 2.32 0.78 1.37
CA ALA A 117 3.46 1.65 1.09
C ALA A 117 3.86 1.57 -0.39
N TRP A 118 3.98 0.36 -0.93
CA TRP A 118 4.27 0.15 -2.36
C TRP A 118 3.19 0.80 -3.23
N TRP A 119 1.91 0.53 -2.95
CA TRP A 119 0.79 1.14 -3.66
C TRP A 119 0.77 2.66 -3.54
N SER A 120 1.37 3.24 -2.50
CA SER A 120 1.51 4.69 -2.31
C SER A 120 2.76 5.28 -2.99
N SER A 121 3.53 4.48 -3.72
CA SER A 121 4.85 4.84 -4.27
C SER A 121 5.90 5.20 -3.20
N ASP A 122 5.77 4.68 -1.98
CA ASP A 122 6.79 4.79 -0.92
C ASP A 122 7.62 3.48 -0.88
N GLY A 123 8.52 3.33 -1.86
CA GLY A 123 9.28 2.11 -2.07
C GLY A 123 10.24 1.79 -0.91
N ALA A 124 10.86 2.81 -0.29
CA ALA A 124 11.76 2.61 0.83
C ALA A 124 11.04 2.06 2.07
N ARG A 125 9.86 2.62 2.39
CA ARG A 125 9.04 2.09 3.49
C ARG A 125 8.49 0.71 3.17
N ALA A 126 8.07 0.47 1.92
CA ALA A 126 7.60 -0.83 1.47
C ALA A 126 8.66 -1.92 1.66
N ASP A 127 9.91 -1.61 1.28
CA ASP A 127 11.04 -2.51 1.40
C ASP A 127 11.33 -2.92 2.86
N VAL A 128 11.44 -1.93 3.74
CA VAL A 128 11.70 -2.16 5.17
C VAL A 128 10.59 -3.02 5.79
N LEU A 129 9.32 -2.67 5.55
CA LEU A 129 8.18 -3.39 6.12
C LEU A 129 8.07 -4.82 5.57
N ALA A 130 8.35 -5.02 4.28
CA ALA A 130 8.31 -6.34 3.68
C ALA A 130 9.39 -7.26 4.27
N HIS A 131 10.61 -6.75 4.42
CA HIS A 131 11.69 -7.50 5.06
C HIS A 131 11.39 -7.81 6.53
N GLN A 132 10.83 -6.86 7.29
CA GLN A 132 10.38 -7.12 8.66
C GLN A 132 9.32 -8.22 8.73
N ALA A 133 8.34 -8.21 7.82
CA ALA A 133 7.35 -9.28 7.75
C ALA A 133 7.96 -10.66 7.46
N LEU A 134 9.00 -10.72 6.61
CA LEU A 134 9.70 -11.96 6.27
C LEU A 134 10.64 -12.45 7.38
N VAL A 135 11.13 -11.56 8.23
CA VAL A 135 11.85 -11.92 9.47
C VAL A 135 10.89 -12.59 10.46
N GLU A 136 9.68 -12.03 10.62
CA GLU A 136 8.63 -12.58 11.49
C GLU A 136 8.11 -13.93 10.98
N GLU A 137 7.79 -14.02 9.68
CA GLU A 137 7.27 -15.23 9.04
C GLU A 137 8.00 -15.48 7.71
N PRO A 138 9.03 -16.35 7.71
CA PRO A 138 9.70 -16.76 6.48
C PRO A 138 8.70 -17.41 5.51
N GLY A 139 8.45 -16.76 4.38
CA GLY A 139 7.47 -17.21 3.39
C GLY A 139 6.15 -16.45 3.37
N HIS A 140 6.01 -15.35 4.14
CA HIS A 140 4.82 -14.51 4.10
C HIS A 140 4.54 -13.99 2.67
N HIS A 141 3.52 -14.55 2.01
CA HIS A 141 3.34 -14.42 0.56
C HIS A 141 3.16 -12.96 0.09
N LEU A 142 2.44 -12.13 0.85
CA LEU A 142 2.20 -10.74 0.47
C LEU A 142 3.49 -9.91 0.55
N ALA A 143 4.31 -10.12 1.58
CA ALA A 143 5.60 -9.46 1.71
C ALA A 143 6.56 -9.88 0.59
N ALA A 144 6.63 -11.18 0.27
CA ALA A 144 7.42 -11.69 -0.86
C ALA A 144 6.97 -11.13 -2.21
N LEU A 145 5.66 -10.88 -2.41
CA LEU A 145 5.16 -10.20 -3.60
C LEU A 145 5.66 -8.75 -3.68
N VAL A 146 5.65 -8.02 -2.56
CA VAL A 146 6.15 -6.64 -2.50
C VAL A 146 7.64 -6.59 -2.82
N VAL A 147 8.47 -7.46 -2.21
CA VAL A 147 9.91 -7.56 -2.52
C VAL A 147 10.13 -7.79 -4.01
N ARG A 148 9.44 -8.78 -4.61
CA ARG A 148 9.57 -9.05 -6.06
C ARG A 148 9.15 -7.86 -6.93
N ALA A 149 8.13 -7.11 -6.54
CA ALA A 149 7.72 -5.91 -7.25
C ALA A 149 8.80 -4.82 -7.17
N LEU A 150 9.40 -4.61 -6.00
CA LEU A 150 10.47 -3.65 -5.79
C LEU A 150 11.75 -4.03 -6.55
N ASP A 151 12.17 -5.30 -6.48
CA ASP A 151 13.35 -5.81 -7.19
C ASP A 151 13.22 -5.66 -8.71
N ALA A 152 12.00 -5.84 -9.24
CA ALA A 152 11.70 -5.65 -10.65
C ALA A 152 11.51 -4.17 -11.04
N ALA A 153 11.64 -3.23 -10.09
CA ALA A 153 11.26 -1.83 -10.24
C ALA A 153 9.84 -1.65 -10.81
N ALA A 154 8.93 -2.58 -10.48
CA ALA A 154 7.55 -2.58 -10.95
C ALA A 154 6.76 -1.52 -10.17
N PRO A 155 6.26 -0.46 -10.84
CA PRO A 155 5.48 0.55 -10.17
C PRO A 155 4.05 0.03 -9.90
N PRO A 156 3.28 0.67 -9.00
CA PRO A 156 1.86 0.39 -8.84
C PRO A 156 1.10 0.54 -10.17
N PRO A 157 0.03 -0.23 -10.40
CA PRO A 157 -0.64 -0.29 -11.70
C PRO A 157 -1.31 1.03 -12.12
N TRP A 158 -1.58 1.94 -11.17
CA TRP A 158 -2.11 3.27 -11.44
C TRP A 158 -1.03 4.28 -11.86
N TYR A 159 0.25 3.93 -11.69
CA TYR A 159 1.37 4.79 -12.01
C TYR A 159 1.62 4.75 -13.51
N GLU A 160 1.41 5.89 -14.16
CA GLU A 160 1.79 6.07 -15.55
C GLU A 160 3.27 6.48 -15.61
N PRO A 161 4.15 5.69 -16.26
CA PRO A 161 5.51 6.12 -16.51
C PRO A 161 5.47 7.42 -17.29
N GLN A 162 6.14 8.45 -16.75
CA GLN A 162 6.34 9.68 -17.48
C GLN A 162 7.22 9.34 -18.70
N HIS A 163 6.60 9.08 -19.86
CA HIS A 163 7.34 9.02 -21.10
C HIS A 163 7.99 10.38 -21.28
N ARG A 164 9.30 10.46 -21.02
CA ARG A 164 10.09 11.63 -21.38
C ARG A 164 9.96 11.77 -22.89
N SER A 165 9.07 12.66 -23.32
CA SER A 165 8.76 12.85 -24.73
C SER A 165 10.07 13.20 -25.46
N PRO A 166 10.43 12.55 -26.58
CA PRO A 166 11.69 12.79 -27.27
C PRO A 166 11.87 14.26 -27.73
N ALA A 167 10.80 15.05 -27.69
CA ALA A 167 10.82 16.50 -27.89
C ALA A 167 11.64 17.26 -26.84
N SER A 168 11.62 16.86 -25.56
CA SER A 168 12.44 17.53 -24.52
C SER A 168 13.93 17.24 -24.71
N ALA A 169 14.27 16.01 -25.11
CA ALA A 169 15.64 15.62 -25.42
C ALA A 169 16.19 16.28 -26.71
N ARG A 170 15.32 16.72 -27.63
CA ARG A 170 15.70 17.45 -28.85
C ARG A 170 15.86 18.95 -28.59
N ALA A 171 15.01 19.54 -27.75
CA ALA A 171 15.13 20.93 -27.32
C ALA A 171 16.42 21.18 -26.52
N GLU A 172 16.81 20.23 -25.66
CA GLU A 172 18.03 20.32 -24.84
C GLU A 172 19.31 20.20 -25.71
N ARG A 173 19.27 19.38 -26.77
CA ARG A 173 20.36 19.30 -27.78
C ARG A 173 20.42 20.52 -28.70
N ALA A 174 19.28 21.12 -29.04
CA ALA A 174 19.23 22.34 -29.84
C ALA A 174 19.77 23.56 -29.06
N SER A 175 19.51 23.64 -27.75
CA SER A 175 20.07 24.69 -26.90
C SER A 175 21.58 24.52 -26.66
N GLY A 176 22.10 23.29 -26.63
CA GLY A 176 23.53 23.02 -26.48
C GLY A 176 24.37 23.32 -27.73
N ASN A 177 23.77 23.39 -28.92
CA ASN A 177 24.49 23.57 -30.19
C ASN A 177 24.70 25.05 -30.59
N VAL A 178 24.14 26.01 -29.84
CA VAL A 178 24.27 27.45 -30.12
C VAL A 178 25.50 28.07 -29.42
N ALA A 179 26.13 27.37 -28.47
CA ALA A 179 27.27 27.89 -27.71
C ALA A 179 28.66 27.59 -28.32
N GLY A 180 28.73 26.93 -29.48
CA GLY A 180 29.96 26.34 -30.03
C GLY A 180 30.39 26.86 -31.41
N HIS A 181 30.31 28.16 -31.68
CA HIS A 181 30.99 28.74 -32.85
C HIS A 181 31.59 30.10 -32.51
N GLN A 182 32.61 30.09 -31.64
CA GLN A 182 33.67 31.10 -31.72
C GLN A 182 34.61 30.65 -32.83
N THR A 183 34.56 31.34 -33.96
CA THR A 183 35.54 31.21 -35.05
C THR A 183 36.82 31.93 -34.65
N ASP A 184 37.89 31.15 -34.56
CA ASP A 184 39.26 31.56 -34.37
C ASP A 184 39.97 31.66 -35.74
N GLY A 185 40.89 32.63 -35.89
CA GLY A 185 41.84 32.83 -37.01
C GLY A 185 41.31 33.59 -38.24
N GLY A 186 41.80 34.77 -38.63
CA GLY A 186 43.19 35.15 -38.99
C GLY A 186 43.24 35.37 -40.53
N PRO A 187 44.14 36.19 -41.13
CA PRO A 187 45.44 36.69 -40.66
C PRO A 187 45.55 38.22 -40.52
#